data_AF-A0AAV7JN98-F1
#
_entry.id   AF-A0AAV7JN98-F1
#
_cell.length_a   1.000
_cell.length_b   1.000
_cell.length_c   1.000
_cell.angle_alpha   90.00
_cell.angle_beta   90.00
_cell.angle_gamma   90.00
#
_symmetry.space_group_name_H-M   'P 1'
#
loop_
_entity.id
_entity.type
_entity.pdbx_description
1 polymer ?
#
loop_
_entity_poly.entity_id
_entity_poly.type
_entity_poly.pdbx_seq_one_letter_code
_entity_poly.pdbx_strand_id
1 'polypeptide(L)'
;MNLQLQGNLVTLVKCKTVVSSFIGKLTLFKQNNSRREFYQFPHLAGLQISDDDLLAYCEHLEVLKVDMIKRFTDLLELEPPHWLIDPFCVDAPTVPLYLQEELMDLQSDCEEKAHFTMMGYERFWIAIAGRNKFPNLWKVAKLLVLAFPTSYLVERGFSAVVQLLTKQRNRLDISQCGDLRLLLTDMKPDINGIIDEHHAQVHPPH
;
A
#
# COMPACT_ATOMS: atom_id res chain seq x y z
N MET A 1 -4.42 -9.19 8.83
CA MET A 1 -3.11 -8.56 8.61
C MET A 1 -2.56 -8.90 7.23
N ASN A 2 -2.16 -10.15 6.95
CA ASN A 2 -1.50 -10.52 5.68
C ASN A 2 -2.23 -10.00 4.42
N LEU A 3 -3.51 -10.36 4.24
CA LEU A 3 -4.31 -9.89 3.10
C LEU A 3 -4.43 -8.35 2.99
N GLN A 4 -4.38 -7.63 4.11
CA GLN A 4 -4.46 -6.16 4.13
C GLN A 4 -3.13 -5.49 3.75
N LEU A 5 -2.03 -6.22 3.82
CA LEU A 5 -0.69 -5.79 3.40
C LEU A 5 -0.37 -6.20 1.95
N GLN A 6 -1.30 -6.91 1.31
CA GLN A 6 -1.21 -7.31 -0.10
C GLN A 6 -1.99 -6.32 -0.98
N GLY A 7 -1.56 -6.19 -2.23
CA GLY A 7 -2.21 -5.35 -3.23
C GLY A 7 -1.37 -4.17 -3.68
N ASN A 8 -1.93 -3.41 -4.62
CA ASN A 8 -1.31 -2.20 -5.15
C ASN A 8 -1.57 -1.01 -4.20
N LEU A 9 -0.68 -0.01 -4.21
CA LEU A 9 -0.82 1.23 -3.42
C LEU A 9 -0.95 1.02 -1.90
N VAL A 10 -0.23 0.01 -1.38
CA VAL A 10 0.02 -0.14 0.05
C VAL A 10 1.15 0.82 0.45
N THR A 11 0.79 1.90 1.15
CA THR A 11 1.72 2.93 1.63
C THR A 11 2.30 2.57 2.99
N LEU A 12 3.39 3.23 3.42
CA LEU A 12 3.92 3.07 4.78
C LEU A 12 2.87 3.42 5.85
N VAL A 13 2.05 4.44 5.60
CA VAL A 13 0.94 4.84 6.48
C VAL A 13 -0.05 3.69 6.67
N LYS A 14 -0.49 3.04 5.58
CA LYS A 14 -1.38 1.87 5.64
C LYS A 14 -0.75 0.73 6.42
N CYS A 15 0.52 0.43 6.17
CA CYS A 15 1.24 -0.60 6.90
C CYS A 15 1.26 -0.31 8.40
N LYS A 16 1.58 0.92 8.83
CA LYS A 16 1.53 1.31 10.24
C LYS A 16 0.15 1.06 10.82
N THR A 17 -0.92 1.52 10.17
CA THR A 17 -2.30 1.30 10.64
C THR A 17 -2.65 -0.19 10.80
N VAL A 18 -2.31 -1.01 9.81
CA VAL A 18 -2.61 -2.45 9.81
C VAL A 18 -1.84 -3.18 10.91
N VAL A 19 -0.55 -2.88 11.09
CA VAL A 19 0.30 -3.48 12.11
C VAL A 19 -0.13 -3.04 13.51
N SER A 20 -0.35 -1.74 13.73
CA SER A 20 -0.84 -1.21 15.01
C SER A 20 -2.19 -1.83 15.41
N SER A 21 -3.14 -1.94 14.46
CA SER A 21 -4.42 -2.59 14.71
C SER A 21 -4.25 -4.07 15.07
N PHE A 22 -3.34 -4.78 14.40
CA PHE A 22 -3.07 -6.19 14.71
C PHE A 22 -2.47 -6.38 16.10
N ILE A 23 -1.50 -5.55 16.49
CA ILE A 23 -0.92 -5.54 17.84
C ILE A 23 -2.01 -5.29 18.90
N GLY A 24 -2.90 -4.32 18.68
CA GLY A 24 -4.05 -4.07 19.55
C GLY A 24 -4.98 -5.27 19.66
N LYS A 25 -5.22 -5.96 18.54
CA LYS A 25 -6.01 -7.20 18.52
C LYS A 25 -5.36 -8.33 19.32
N LEU A 26 -4.03 -8.48 19.32
CA LEU A 26 -3.36 -9.50 20.15
C LEU A 26 -3.62 -9.28 21.65
N THR A 27 -3.60 -8.03 22.10
CA THR A 27 -3.99 -7.68 23.48
C THR A 27 -5.44 -8.07 23.78
N LEU A 28 -6.36 -7.75 22.87
CA LEU A 28 -7.78 -8.10 23.00
C LEU A 28 -7.97 -9.63 23.03
N PHE A 29 -7.28 -10.36 22.15
CA PHE A 29 -7.35 -11.82 22.08
C PHE A 29 -6.91 -12.46 23.39
N LYS A 30 -5.81 -11.99 23.99
CA LYS A 30 -5.33 -12.46 25.30
C LYS A 30 -6.39 -12.23 26.39
N GLN A 31 -6.97 -11.03 26.45
CA GLN A 31 -7.99 -10.70 27.44
C GLN A 31 -9.25 -11.56 27.27
N ASN A 32 -9.73 -11.74 26.04
CA ASN A 32 -10.90 -12.56 25.77
C ASN A 32 -10.64 -14.04 26.12
N ASN A 33 -9.47 -14.56 25.74
CA ASN A 33 -9.07 -15.93 26.08
C ASN A 33 -9.03 -16.13 27.61
N SER A 34 -8.48 -15.19 28.38
CA SER A 34 -8.50 -15.28 29.86
C SER A 34 -9.91 -15.31 30.47
N ARG A 35 -10.91 -14.78 29.76
CA ARG A 35 -12.34 -14.84 30.14
C ARG A 35 -13.06 -16.05 29.53
N ARG A 36 -12.35 -16.94 28.84
CA ARG A 36 -12.89 -18.07 28.07
C ARG A 36 -13.88 -17.64 26.98
N GLU A 37 -13.73 -16.42 26.46
CA GLU A 37 -14.53 -15.85 25.37
C GLU A 37 -13.84 -16.09 24.01
N PHE A 38 -14.08 -17.25 23.41
CA PHE A 38 -13.32 -17.71 22.23
C PHE A 38 -13.91 -17.30 20.87
N TYR A 39 -14.61 -16.16 20.80
CA TYR A 39 -15.26 -15.70 19.55
C TYR A 39 -14.27 -15.60 18.38
N GLN A 40 -13.04 -15.15 18.65
CA GLN A 40 -11.98 -15.02 17.64
C GLN A 40 -11.28 -16.35 17.31
N PHE A 41 -11.50 -17.39 18.12
CA PHE A 41 -10.90 -18.72 17.98
C PHE A 41 -11.99 -19.80 18.05
N PRO A 42 -12.86 -19.91 17.04
CA PRO A 42 -14.03 -20.80 17.09
C PRO A 42 -13.66 -22.29 17.27
N HIS A 43 -12.48 -22.72 16.80
CA HIS A 43 -11.98 -24.07 17.04
C HIS A 43 -11.62 -24.30 18.52
N LEU A 44 -11.10 -23.27 19.19
CA LEU A 44 -10.80 -23.30 20.62
C LEU A 44 -12.10 -23.36 21.44
N ALA A 45 -13.16 -22.69 20.98
CA ALA A 45 -14.47 -22.70 21.62
C ALA A 45 -15.11 -24.10 21.68
N GLY A 46 -14.78 -24.98 20.73
CA GLY A 46 -15.26 -26.36 20.68
C GLY A 46 -14.47 -27.35 21.54
N LEU A 47 -13.37 -26.90 22.18
CA LEU A 47 -12.48 -27.76 22.96
C LEU A 47 -12.68 -27.51 24.47
N GLN A 48 -12.59 -28.57 25.26
CA GLN A 48 -12.45 -28.47 26.70
C GLN A 48 -10.97 -28.22 27.03
N ILE A 49 -10.61 -26.95 27.19
CA ILE A 49 -9.24 -26.52 27.50
C ILE A 49 -9.03 -26.35 29.00
N SER A 50 -7.93 -26.92 29.49
CA SER A 50 -7.48 -26.77 30.88
C SER A 50 -7.05 -25.32 31.16
N ASP A 51 -7.01 -24.92 32.43
CA ASP A 51 -6.51 -23.58 32.80
C ASP A 51 -5.02 -23.41 32.45
N ASP A 52 -4.22 -24.47 32.58
CA ASP A 52 -2.79 -24.45 32.24
C ASP A 52 -2.55 -24.24 30.74
N ASP A 53 -3.28 -24.95 29.89
CA ASP A 53 -3.21 -24.77 28.43
C ASP A 53 -3.68 -23.36 28.05
N LEU A 54 -4.75 -22.88 28.68
CA LEU A 54 -5.27 -21.53 28.42
C LEU A 54 -4.26 -20.45 28.79
N LEU A 55 -3.55 -20.63 29.90
CA LEU A 55 -2.46 -19.75 30.32
C LEU A 55 -1.34 -19.75 29.29
N ALA A 56 -0.91 -20.92 28.81
CA ALA A 56 0.11 -21.03 27.76
C ALA A 56 -0.31 -20.31 26.47
N TYR A 57 -1.57 -20.44 26.04
CA TYR A 57 -2.09 -19.67 24.89
C TYR A 57 -2.03 -18.16 25.13
N CYS A 58 -2.38 -17.70 26.33
CA CYS A 58 -2.31 -16.28 26.68
C CYS A 58 -0.87 -15.75 26.70
N GLU A 59 0.08 -16.55 27.18
CA GLU A 59 1.51 -16.22 27.15
C GLU A 59 2.04 -16.18 25.71
N HIS A 60 1.67 -17.12 24.86
CA HIS A 60 2.05 -17.10 23.44
C HIS A 60 1.55 -15.85 22.72
N LEU A 61 0.31 -15.41 22.99
CA LEU A 61 -0.21 -14.16 22.44
C LEU A 61 0.58 -12.93 22.92
N GLU A 62 1.04 -12.94 24.18
CA GLU A 62 1.88 -11.87 24.72
C GLU A 62 3.26 -11.85 24.07
N VAL A 63 3.92 -13.01 23.94
CA VAL A 63 5.21 -13.13 23.25
C VAL A 63 5.09 -12.67 21.81
N LEU A 64 4.05 -13.12 21.08
CA LEU A 64 3.81 -12.70 19.70
C LEU A 64 3.61 -11.18 19.59
N LYS A 65 2.92 -10.56 20.56
CA LYS A 65 2.73 -9.10 20.60
C LYS A 65 4.09 -8.39 20.77
N VAL A 66 4.91 -8.84 21.72
CA VAL A 66 6.25 -8.28 21.96
C VAL A 66 7.12 -8.41 20.72
N ASP A 67 7.12 -9.57 20.08
CA ASP A 67 7.89 -9.81 18.86
C ASP A 67 7.40 -8.94 17.70
N MET A 68 6.09 -8.73 17.55
CA MET A 68 5.54 -7.82 16.54
C MET A 68 5.96 -6.37 16.79
N ILE A 69 5.90 -5.89 18.04
CA ILE A 69 6.35 -4.54 18.40
C ILE A 69 7.83 -4.37 18.07
N LYS A 70 8.67 -5.34 18.46
CA LYS A 70 10.10 -5.35 18.19
C LYS A 70 10.41 -5.38 16.69
N ARG A 71 9.71 -6.22 15.93
CA ARG A 71 9.93 -6.38 14.49
C ARG A 71 9.55 -5.13 13.69
N PHE A 72 8.53 -4.40 14.14
CA PHE A 72 7.99 -3.24 13.43
C PHE A 72 8.24 -1.92 14.15
N THR A 73 9.24 -1.84 15.03
CA THR A 73 9.52 -0.64 15.84
C THR A 73 9.65 0.61 14.97
N ASP A 74 10.48 0.59 13.92
CA ASP A 74 10.66 1.73 13.01
C ASP A 74 9.35 2.18 12.34
N LEU A 75 8.49 1.22 11.98
CA LEU A 75 7.19 1.50 11.38
C LEU A 75 6.19 2.05 12.39
N LEU A 76 6.25 1.60 13.64
CA LEU A 76 5.38 2.06 14.72
C LEU A 76 5.79 3.46 15.20
N GLU A 77 7.06 3.81 15.15
CA GLU A 77 7.61 5.13 15.48
C GLU A 77 7.47 6.16 14.34
N LEU A 78 7.23 5.69 13.10
CA LEU A 78 7.00 6.56 11.96
C LEU A 78 5.77 7.45 12.19
N GLU A 79 5.94 8.75 12.31
CA GLU A 79 4.83 9.72 12.40
C GLU A 79 4.63 10.42 11.03
N PRO A 80 3.65 10.01 10.22
CA PRO A 80 3.35 10.67 8.97
C PRO A 80 2.84 12.09 9.26
N PRO A 81 3.28 13.11 8.50
CA PRO A 81 2.73 14.46 8.66
C PRO A 81 1.21 14.45 8.46
N HIS A 82 0.45 15.10 9.35
CA HIS A 82 -1.01 15.14 9.27
C HIS A 82 -1.51 15.65 7.91
N TRP A 83 -0.81 16.63 7.33
CA TRP A 83 -1.17 17.21 6.04
C TRP A 83 -1.00 16.21 4.89
N LEU A 84 -0.25 15.12 5.06
CA LEU A 84 -0.18 14.04 4.06
C LEU A 84 -1.51 13.30 3.94
N ILE A 85 -2.19 13.09 5.05
CA ILE A 85 -3.44 12.33 5.12
C ILE A 85 -4.62 13.22 4.78
N ASP A 86 -4.62 14.44 5.34
CA ASP A 86 -5.64 15.43 5.08
C ASP A 86 -5.02 16.83 5.02
N PRO A 87 -4.56 17.27 3.83
CA PRO A 87 -3.96 18.60 3.68
C PRO A 87 -4.98 19.72 3.89
N PHE A 88 -6.29 19.46 3.84
CA PHE A 88 -7.34 20.49 3.92
C PHE A 88 -7.85 20.75 5.35
N CYS A 89 -7.44 19.93 6.32
CA CYS A 89 -7.85 20.06 7.73
C CYS A 89 -6.70 20.44 8.67
N VAL A 90 -5.50 20.72 8.15
CA VAL A 90 -4.32 21.11 8.95
C VAL A 90 -4.13 22.62 8.93
N ASP A 91 -3.76 23.19 10.08
CA ASP A 91 -3.42 24.61 10.18
C ASP A 91 -2.04 24.87 9.54
N ALA A 92 -2.01 25.57 8.40
CA ALA A 92 -0.79 25.78 7.62
C ALA A 92 0.37 26.41 8.41
N PRO A 93 0.17 27.39 9.32
CA PRO A 93 1.23 27.93 10.16
C PRO A 93 1.91 26.90 11.09
N THR A 94 1.30 25.73 11.33
CA THR A 94 1.87 24.68 12.19
C THR A 94 2.85 23.75 11.46
N VAL A 95 2.88 23.78 10.13
CA VAL A 95 3.81 22.97 9.33
C VAL A 95 5.16 23.68 9.16
N PRO A 96 6.25 22.97 8.80
CA PRO A 96 7.54 23.60 8.52
C PRO A 96 7.45 24.77 7.54
N LEU A 97 8.19 25.85 7.82
CA LEU A 97 8.12 27.13 7.08
C LEU A 97 8.16 26.96 5.55
N TYR A 98 9.04 26.10 5.05
CA TYR A 98 9.23 25.86 3.61
C TYR A 98 8.05 25.13 2.92
N LEU A 99 7.04 24.69 3.68
CA LEU A 99 5.82 24.05 3.18
C LEU A 99 4.58 24.93 3.30
N GLN A 100 4.64 26.03 4.07
CA GLN A 100 3.44 26.77 4.45
C GLN A 100 2.74 27.42 3.26
N GLU A 101 3.50 28.10 2.39
CA GLU A 101 2.95 28.76 1.19
C GLU A 101 2.31 27.74 0.24
N GLU A 102 3.02 26.66 -0.10
CA GLU A 102 2.47 25.60 -0.97
C GLU A 102 1.23 24.94 -0.36
N LEU A 103 1.20 24.75 0.97
CA LEU A 103 0.04 24.19 1.64
C LEU A 103 -1.14 25.16 1.62
N MET A 104 -0.92 26.46 1.80
CA MET A 104 -1.97 27.47 1.69
C MET A 104 -2.54 27.54 0.27
N ASP A 105 -1.66 27.54 -0.74
CA ASP A 105 -2.07 27.54 -2.14
C ASP A 105 -2.91 26.30 -2.45
N LEU A 106 -2.44 25.11 -2.02
CA LEU A 106 -3.18 23.86 -2.16
C LEU A 106 -4.55 23.91 -1.45
N GLN A 107 -4.61 24.42 -0.22
CA GLN A 107 -5.84 24.52 0.56
C GLN A 107 -6.87 25.47 -0.07
N SER A 108 -6.40 26.51 -0.78
CA SER A 108 -7.24 27.48 -1.48
C SER A 108 -7.75 26.97 -2.83
N ASP A 109 -7.11 25.94 -3.41
CA ASP A 109 -7.48 25.36 -4.70
C ASP A 109 -8.67 24.39 -4.55
N CYS A 110 -9.86 24.84 -4.95
CA CYS A 110 -11.08 24.06 -4.85
C CYS A 110 -11.10 22.85 -5.80
N GLU A 111 -10.38 22.90 -6.92
CA GLU A 111 -10.26 21.78 -7.86
C GLU A 111 -9.41 20.68 -7.24
N GLU A 112 -8.28 21.04 -6.62
CA GLU A 112 -7.43 20.06 -5.92
C GLU A 112 -8.15 19.45 -4.72
N LYS A 113 -8.98 20.22 -4.00
CA LYS A 113 -9.84 19.68 -2.94
C LYS A 113 -10.85 18.66 -3.46
N ALA A 114 -11.46 18.93 -4.60
CA ALA A 114 -12.39 17.99 -5.24
C ALA A 114 -11.66 16.72 -5.71
N HIS A 115 -10.48 16.86 -6.34
CA HIS A 115 -9.64 15.73 -6.74
C HIS A 115 -9.21 14.85 -5.57
N PHE A 116 -8.75 15.47 -4.48
CA PHE A 116 -8.38 14.76 -3.25
C PHE A 116 -9.56 13.94 -2.71
N THR A 117 -10.74 14.55 -2.61
CA THR A 117 -11.97 13.89 -2.13
C THR A 117 -12.38 12.72 -3.02
N MET A 118 -12.22 12.85 -4.34
CA MET A 118 -12.61 11.81 -5.30
C MET A 118 -11.65 10.61 -5.34
N MET A 119 -10.35 10.84 -5.20
CA MET A 119 -9.33 9.82 -5.49
C MET A 119 -8.67 9.23 -4.24
N GLY A 120 -8.80 9.88 -3.08
CA GLY A 120 -8.06 9.56 -1.87
C GLY A 120 -6.61 10.05 -1.90
N TYR A 121 -5.99 10.14 -0.73
CA TYR A 121 -4.68 10.80 -0.56
C TYR A 121 -3.55 10.11 -1.36
N GLU A 122 -3.55 8.78 -1.48
CA GLU A 122 -2.45 8.04 -2.13
C GLU A 122 -2.37 8.38 -3.61
N ARG A 123 -3.52 8.38 -4.30
CA ARG A 123 -3.61 8.70 -5.72
C ARG A 123 -3.46 10.19 -5.96
N PHE A 124 -3.99 11.01 -5.05
CA PHE A 124 -3.86 12.46 -5.09
C PHE A 124 -2.38 12.88 -5.14
N TRP A 125 -1.55 12.43 -4.20
CA TRP A 125 -0.13 12.80 -4.19
C TRP A 125 0.62 12.33 -5.43
N ILE A 126 0.30 11.15 -5.97
CA ILE A 126 0.89 10.66 -7.22
C ILE A 126 0.47 11.54 -8.41
N ALA A 127 -0.77 12.02 -8.45
CA ALA A 127 -1.25 12.93 -9.50
C ALA A 127 -0.57 14.31 -9.42
N ILE A 128 -0.35 14.83 -8.21
CA ILE A 128 0.39 16.10 -7.99
C ILE A 128 1.82 16.01 -8.53
N ALA A 129 2.47 14.86 -8.38
CA ALA A 129 3.82 14.63 -8.90
C ALA A 129 3.93 14.86 -10.42
N GLY A 130 2.90 14.46 -11.18
CA GLY A 130 2.87 14.63 -12.64
C GLY A 130 2.63 16.07 -13.09
N ARG A 131 2.06 16.92 -12.23
CA ARG A 131 1.73 18.32 -12.53
C ARG A 131 2.80 19.32 -12.07
N ASN A 132 3.70 18.91 -11.17
CA ASN A 132 4.76 19.74 -10.59
C ASN A 132 4.27 21.06 -9.94
N LYS A 133 3.02 21.09 -9.44
CA LYS A 133 2.42 22.28 -8.78
C LYS A 133 3.00 22.56 -7.38
N PHE A 134 3.24 21.52 -6.58
CA PHE A 134 3.64 21.64 -5.17
C PHE A 134 4.90 20.81 -4.88
N PRO A 135 6.08 21.26 -5.36
CA PRO A 135 7.31 20.47 -5.33
C PRO A 135 7.83 20.18 -3.92
N ASN A 136 7.68 21.10 -2.96
CA ASN A 136 8.16 20.89 -1.59
C ASN A 136 7.25 19.91 -0.83
N LEU A 137 5.92 20.03 -0.97
CA LEU A 137 4.97 19.06 -0.42
C LEU A 137 5.23 17.67 -1.03
N TRP A 138 5.37 17.58 -2.35
CA TRP A 138 5.66 16.32 -3.02
C TRP A 138 6.98 15.69 -2.56
N LYS A 139 8.03 16.49 -2.32
CA LYS A 139 9.34 16.00 -1.87
C LYS A 139 9.24 15.19 -0.57
N VAL A 140 8.34 15.57 0.34
CA VAL A 140 8.07 14.83 1.58
C VAL A 140 7.10 13.67 1.33
N ALA A 141 6.00 13.91 0.63
CA ALA A 141 4.95 12.92 0.39
C ALA A 141 5.47 11.67 -0.35
N LYS A 142 6.35 11.85 -1.34
CA LYS A 142 6.88 10.75 -2.16
C LYS A 142 7.56 9.65 -1.35
N LEU A 143 8.22 10.00 -0.24
CA LEU A 143 8.92 9.01 0.61
C LEU A 143 7.96 8.06 1.31
N LEU A 144 6.74 8.53 1.62
CA LEU A 144 5.74 7.77 2.37
C LEU A 144 4.73 7.07 1.45
N VAL A 145 4.46 7.67 0.29
CA VAL A 145 3.50 7.16 -0.70
C VAL A 145 4.14 6.18 -1.69
N LEU A 146 5.38 6.42 -2.13
CA LEU A 146 6.06 5.57 -3.14
C LEU A 146 6.95 4.48 -2.55
N ALA A 147 7.06 4.40 -1.22
CA ALA A 147 7.78 3.29 -0.60
C ALA A 147 7.15 1.95 -0.99
N PHE A 148 7.97 0.90 -1.03
CA PHE A 148 7.53 -0.48 -1.18
C PHE A 148 7.60 -1.17 0.18
N PRO A 149 6.62 -0.95 1.09
CA PRO A 149 6.72 -1.42 2.47
C PRO A 149 6.50 -2.93 2.60
N THR A 150 6.12 -3.62 1.53
CA THR A 150 5.88 -5.06 1.52
C THR A 150 6.58 -5.71 0.32
N SER A 151 6.97 -6.98 0.48
CA SER A 151 7.52 -7.79 -0.61
C SER A 151 6.49 -8.14 -1.68
N TYR A 152 5.20 -7.84 -1.47
CA TYR A 152 4.10 -8.27 -2.35
C TYR A 152 4.33 -7.88 -3.82
N LEU A 153 4.72 -6.63 -4.10
CA LEU A 153 4.95 -6.18 -5.48
C LEU A 153 6.18 -6.86 -6.11
N VAL A 154 7.19 -7.18 -5.29
CA VAL A 154 8.38 -7.92 -5.71
C VAL A 154 8.03 -9.38 -6.01
N GLU A 155 7.27 -10.04 -5.13
CA GLU A 155 6.79 -11.42 -5.30
C GLU A 155 5.86 -11.56 -6.51
N ARG A 156 4.98 -10.58 -6.73
CA ARG A 156 4.14 -10.49 -7.94
C ARG A 156 5.00 -10.35 -9.20
N GLY A 157 6.04 -9.50 -9.14
CA GLY A 157 7.05 -9.36 -10.19
C GLY A 157 7.72 -10.69 -10.56
N PHE A 158 8.27 -11.39 -9.57
CA PHE A 158 8.90 -12.70 -9.78
C PHE A 158 7.92 -13.74 -10.32
N SER A 159 6.69 -13.75 -9.80
CA SER A 159 5.64 -14.65 -10.30
C SER A 159 5.33 -14.41 -11.78
N ALA A 160 5.24 -13.15 -12.20
CA ALA A 160 5.03 -12.79 -13.60
C ALA A 160 6.21 -13.22 -14.50
N VAL A 161 7.45 -13.03 -14.04
CA VAL A 161 8.66 -13.49 -14.75
C VAL A 161 8.66 -15.01 -14.91
N VAL A 162 8.36 -15.75 -13.85
CA VAL A 162 8.27 -17.22 -13.91
C VAL A 162 7.19 -17.66 -14.90
N GLN A 163 6.03 -17.01 -14.91
CA GLN A 163 4.97 -17.30 -15.89
C GLN A 163 5.43 -17.07 -17.33
N LEU A 164 6.08 -15.93 -17.62
CA LEU A 164 6.62 -15.62 -18.94
C LEU A 164 7.64 -16.68 -19.39
N LEU A 165 8.60 -17.03 -18.52
CA LEU A 165 9.65 -18.00 -18.81
C LEU A 165 9.15 -19.44 -18.98
N THR A 166 8.11 -19.83 -18.24
CA THR A 166 7.62 -21.23 -18.22
C THR A 166 6.52 -21.50 -19.25
N LYS A 167 5.64 -20.54 -19.51
CA LYS A 167 4.44 -20.76 -20.34
C LYS A 167 4.51 -20.13 -21.74
N GLN A 168 5.32 -19.09 -21.97
CA GLN A 168 5.29 -18.31 -23.21
C GLN A 168 6.64 -18.28 -23.97
N ARG A 169 7.46 -19.30 -23.72
CA ARG A 169 8.88 -19.44 -24.11
C ARG A 169 9.22 -19.23 -25.58
N ASN A 170 8.26 -19.28 -26.50
CA ASN A 170 8.54 -19.26 -27.93
C ASN A 170 8.51 -17.87 -28.59
N ARG A 171 8.07 -16.79 -27.91
CA ARG A 171 7.91 -15.48 -28.58
C ARG A 171 8.16 -14.21 -27.74
N LEU A 172 8.47 -14.29 -26.44
CA LEU A 172 8.48 -13.09 -25.59
C LEU A 172 9.87 -12.82 -25.00
N ASP A 173 10.38 -11.61 -25.28
CA ASP A 173 11.56 -11.03 -24.64
C ASP A 173 11.12 -10.16 -23.47
N ILE A 174 11.37 -10.67 -22.26
CA ILE A 174 11.04 -10.04 -20.97
C ILE A 174 11.65 -8.64 -20.85
N SER A 175 12.81 -8.41 -21.47
CA SER A 175 13.58 -7.17 -21.33
C SER A 175 13.22 -6.11 -22.38
N GLN A 176 12.78 -6.51 -23.57
CA GLN A 176 12.58 -5.58 -24.70
C GLN A 176 11.12 -5.27 -25.03
N CYS A 177 10.17 -6.17 -24.76
CA CYS A 177 8.81 -6.05 -25.32
C CYS A 177 7.76 -5.41 -24.36
N GLY A 178 8.14 -5.07 -23.13
CA GLY A 178 7.20 -4.48 -22.16
C GLY A 178 6.16 -5.44 -21.59
N ASP A 179 6.23 -6.74 -21.89
CA ASP A 179 5.28 -7.77 -21.40
C ASP A 179 5.17 -7.81 -19.88
N LEU A 180 6.31 -7.71 -19.20
CA LEU A 180 6.34 -7.66 -17.74
C LEU A 180 5.60 -6.43 -17.20
N ARG A 181 5.75 -5.28 -17.88
CA ARG A 181 5.05 -4.04 -17.52
C ARG A 181 3.54 -4.17 -17.72
N LEU A 182 3.10 -4.83 -18.79
CA LEU A 182 1.68 -5.12 -19.04
C LEU A 182 1.08 -6.06 -17.99
N LEU A 183 1.81 -7.08 -17.53
CA LEU A 183 1.33 -8.02 -16.51
C LEU A 183 1.24 -7.42 -15.10
N LEU A 184 2.11 -6.45 -14.80
CA LEU A 184 2.22 -5.86 -13.46
C LEU A 184 1.34 -4.63 -13.26
N THR A 185 0.80 -4.05 -14.34
CA THR A 185 0.04 -2.79 -14.29
C THR A 185 -1.32 -2.93 -14.96
N ASP A 186 -2.19 -1.95 -14.73
CA ASP A 186 -3.50 -1.87 -15.41
C ASP A 186 -3.40 -1.21 -16.79
N MET A 187 -2.18 -1.05 -17.34
CA MET A 187 -1.98 -0.50 -18.68
C MET A 187 -2.58 -1.44 -19.72
N LYS A 188 -3.42 -0.88 -20.59
CA LYS A 188 -3.96 -1.58 -21.74
C LYS A 188 -3.15 -1.19 -22.97
N PRO A 189 -2.72 -2.15 -23.80
CA PRO A 189 -2.10 -1.81 -25.08
C PRO A 189 -3.12 -1.08 -25.97
N ASP A 190 -2.68 -0.02 -26.65
CA ASP A 190 -3.48 0.67 -27.65
C ASP A 190 -3.47 -0.13 -28.95
N ILE A 191 -4.31 -1.16 -28.99
CA ILE A 191 -4.38 -2.09 -30.12
C ILE A 191 -4.79 -1.36 -31.40
N ASN A 192 -5.67 -0.36 -31.31
CA ASN A 192 -6.16 0.37 -32.47
C ASN A 192 -5.05 1.25 -33.06
N GLY A 193 -4.30 1.98 -32.22
CA GLY A 193 -3.15 2.75 -32.70
C GLY A 193 -2.08 1.88 -33.38
N ILE A 194 -1.81 0.69 -32.83
CA ILE A 194 -0.86 -0.27 -33.42
C ILE A 194 -1.36 -0.78 -34.79
N ILE A 195 -2.66 -1.05 -34.92
CA ILE A 195 -3.28 -1.50 -36.18
C ILE A 195 -3.17 -0.40 -37.24
N ASP A 196 -3.47 0.85 -36.88
CA ASP A 196 -3.43 1.98 -37.81
C ASP A 196 -2.01 2.26 -38.34
N GLU A 197 -0.98 2.20 -37.47
CA GLU A 197 0.42 2.34 -37.88
C GLU A 197 0.89 1.19 -38.78
N HIS A 198 0.44 -0.03 -38.53
CA HIS A 198 0.78 -1.19 -39.35
C HIS A 198 0.11 -1.11 -40.74
N HIS A 199 -1.13 -0.61 -40.83
CA HIS A 199 -1.80 -0.39 -42.12
C HIS A 199 -1.18 0.76 -42.93
N ALA A 200 -0.61 1.78 -42.27
CA ALA A 200 0.10 2.86 -42.95
C ALA A 200 1.44 2.42 -43.59
N GLN A 201 2.06 1.34 -43.09
CA GLN A 201 3.34 0.82 -43.60
C GLN A 201 3.18 -0.18 -44.77
N VAL A 202 1.99 -0.72 -45.00
CA VAL A 202 1.71 -1.58 -46.16
C VAL A 202 1.35 -0.70 -47.35
N HIS A 203 2.36 -0.20 -48.07
CA HIS A 203 2.13 0.40 -49.38
C HIS A 203 1.56 -0.65 -50.36
N PRO A 204 0.67 -0.26 -51.30
CA PRO A 204 0.09 -1.20 -52.24
C PRO A 204 1.17 -1.74 -53.19
N PRO A 205 1.10 -3.02 -53.60
CA PRO A 205 2.00 -3.53 -54.62
C PRO A 205 1.72 -2.83 -55.95
N HIS A 206 2.79 -2.37 -56.60
CA HIS A 206 2.77 -1.85 -57.97
C HIS A 206 2.48 -2.95 -59.00
#